data_AF-A0A3R7FGZ4-F1
#
_entry.id   AF-A0A3R7FGZ4-F1
#
_cell.length_a   1.000
_cell.length_b   1.000
_cell.length_c   1.000
_cell.angle_alpha   90.00
_cell.angle_beta   90.00
_cell.angle_gamma   90.00
#
_symmetry.space_group_name_H-M   'P 1'
#
loop_
_entity.id
_entity.type
_entity.pdbx_description
1 polymer ?
#
loop_
_entity_poly.entity_id
_entity_poly.type
_entity_poly.pdbx_seq_one_letter_code
_entity_poly.pdbx_strand_id
1 'polypeptide(L)'
;MFALHKRRIKRKPRTSKEFIIALTLIVLAICIALTASLMSNRGASQAKPKAVIIDGLLHYPNETFVKEATSLLNSTGFEVDYIGGEKVTVDLYRRLPSLGYRIIILRVHCGPLVETLPNGTIVPGEDAILFTAEAYSPNKYRIYQRGQLARAVITGRPNELYFAVPPWFFDECAEGRFDDSIVILDSCYGFYSTSMAEAFIRRGAKVFIGWDGEVQAKHTDYAVLVLLKYLLIDRLTVDQAVKKVMDEVGPDPYHHSVMLFYPSSAGDYRLERLKR
;
A
#
# COMPACT_ATOMS: atom_id res chain seq x y z
N MET A 1 59.57 -61.91 39.96
CA MET A 1 58.51 -61.47 39.03
C MET A 1 58.16 -60.01 39.35
N PHE A 2 58.87 -59.03 38.76
CA PHE A 2 58.51 -57.62 38.91
C PHE A 2 58.72 -56.90 37.57
N ALA A 3 57.65 -56.24 37.13
CA ALA A 3 57.43 -55.77 35.78
C ALA A 3 58.10 -54.40 35.50
N LEU A 4 58.68 -54.26 34.31
CA LEU A 4 59.16 -53.00 33.74
C LEU A 4 57.97 -52.07 33.40
N HIS A 5 57.83 -50.97 34.13
CA HIS A 5 56.84 -49.93 33.82
C HIS A 5 57.43 -48.90 32.85
N LYS A 6 57.12 -49.03 31.56
CA LYS A 6 57.60 -48.12 30.49
C LYS A 6 56.76 -46.82 30.52
N ARG A 7 57.33 -45.71 31.02
CA ARG A 7 56.70 -44.38 30.99
C ARG A 7 56.50 -43.90 29.55
N ARG A 8 55.25 -43.69 29.14
CA ARG A 8 54.86 -43.10 27.85
C ARG A 8 54.93 -41.58 27.93
N ILE A 9 55.90 -40.95 27.27
CA ILE A 9 56.01 -39.49 27.16
C ILE A 9 54.94 -38.99 26.19
N LYS A 10 53.94 -38.25 26.68
CA LYS A 10 52.96 -37.55 25.83
C LYS A 10 53.64 -36.33 25.18
N ARG A 11 53.83 -36.37 23.86
CA ARG A 11 54.31 -35.20 23.08
C ARG A 11 53.20 -34.15 23.04
N LYS A 12 53.50 -32.94 23.54
CA LYS A 12 52.63 -31.76 23.42
C LYS A 12 52.68 -31.27 21.97
N PRO A 13 51.57 -31.05 21.27
CA PRO A 13 51.60 -30.61 19.88
C PRO A 13 52.21 -29.20 19.83
N ARG A 14 53.39 -29.08 19.20
CA ARG A 14 53.99 -27.80 18.84
C ARG A 14 53.25 -27.31 17.59
N THR A 15 52.20 -26.53 17.78
CA THR A 15 51.69 -25.70 16.67
C THR A 15 52.78 -24.67 16.37
N SER A 16 53.38 -24.74 15.18
CA SER A 16 54.39 -23.77 14.77
C SER A 16 53.73 -22.39 14.64
N LYS A 17 54.41 -21.33 15.07
CA LYS A 17 53.90 -19.95 14.93
C LYS A 17 53.52 -19.64 13.48
N GLU A 18 54.24 -20.24 12.53
CA GLU A 18 53.99 -20.20 11.09
C GLU A 18 52.60 -20.76 10.71
N PHE A 19 52.15 -21.84 11.35
CA PHE A 19 50.82 -22.41 11.12
C PHE A 19 49.71 -21.46 11.61
N ILE A 20 49.93 -20.80 12.75
CA ILE A 20 48.98 -19.81 13.29
C ILE A 20 48.91 -18.60 12.36
N ILE A 21 50.06 -18.10 11.88
CA ILE A 21 50.13 -16.97 10.95
C ILE A 21 49.42 -17.32 9.63
N ALA A 22 49.70 -18.49 9.06
CA ALA A 22 49.05 -18.95 7.83
C ALA A 22 47.52 -19.06 8.01
N LEU A 23 47.05 -19.62 9.13
CA LEU A 23 45.63 -19.73 9.42
C LEU A 23 44.97 -18.35 9.57
N THR A 24 45.60 -17.39 10.24
CA THR A 24 45.08 -16.02 10.35
C THR A 24 44.99 -15.30 9.00
N LEU A 25 45.97 -15.48 8.12
CA LEU A 25 45.95 -14.89 6.78
C LEU A 25 44.84 -15.49 5.92
N ILE A 26 44.59 -16.80 6.03
CA ILE A 26 43.50 -17.48 5.33
C ILE A 26 42.14 -16.98 5.83
N VAL A 27 41.94 -16.87 7.14
CA VAL A 27 40.68 -16.35 7.71
C VAL A 27 40.47 -14.90 7.28
N LEU A 28 41.50 -14.06 7.29
CA LEU A 28 41.41 -12.68 6.85
C LEU A 28 41.04 -12.58 5.35
N ALA A 29 41.66 -13.40 4.50
CA ALA A 29 41.34 -13.46 3.08
C ALA A 29 39.88 -13.91 2.84
N ILE A 30 39.38 -14.87 3.63
CA ILE A 30 37.98 -15.31 3.58
C ILE A 30 37.04 -14.18 4.02
N CYS A 31 37.34 -13.47 5.11
CA CYS A 31 36.55 -12.33 5.56
C CYS A 31 36.51 -11.20 4.51
N ILE A 32 37.65 -10.91 3.86
CA ILE A 32 37.73 -9.93 2.77
C ILE A 32 36.90 -10.41 1.56
N ALA A 33 37.00 -11.69 1.19
CA ALA A 33 36.22 -12.25 0.09
C ALA A 33 34.70 -12.25 0.38
N LEU A 34 34.30 -12.55 1.63
CA LEU A 34 32.91 -12.51 2.08
C LEU A 34 32.36 -11.08 2.07
N THR A 35 33.11 -10.10 2.58
CA THR A 35 32.71 -8.68 2.55
C THR A 35 32.67 -8.13 1.13
N ALA A 36 33.62 -8.49 0.27
CA ALA A 36 33.60 -8.12 -1.15
C ALA A 36 32.40 -8.77 -1.88
N SER A 37 32.06 -10.02 -1.59
CA SER A 37 30.87 -10.70 -2.14
C SER A 37 29.57 -10.04 -1.65
N LEU A 38 29.47 -9.69 -0.37
CA LEU A 38 28.36 -8.93 0.22
C LEU A 38 28.22 -7.53 -0.39
N MET A 39 29.33 -6.88 -0.77
CA MET A 39 29.34 -5.57 -1.44
C MET A 39 29.01 -5.69 -2.94
N SER A 40 29.50 -6.72 -3.63
CA SER A 40 29.14 -6.99 -5.03
C SER A 40 27.67 -7.39 -5.18
N ASN A 41 27.07 -8.02 -4.17
CA ASN A 41 25.63 -8.32 -4.17
C ASN A 41 24.74 -7.09 -3.92
N ARG A 42 25.31 -5.94 -3.53
CA ARG A 42 24.62 -4.63 -3.53
C ARG A 42 24.55 -3.98 -4.91
N GLY A 43 25.20 -4.58 -5.91
CA GLY A 43 25.12 -4.18 -7.32
C GLY A 43 23.95 -4.80 -8.08
N ALA A 44 23.04 -5.52 -7.41
CA ALA A 44 21.75 -5.86 -8.03
C ALA A 44 21.04 -4.54 -8.35
N SER A 45 20.86 -4.25 -9.64
CA SER A 45 20.03 -3.15 -10.16
C SER A 45 18.82 -2.99 -9.26
N GLN A 46 18.76 -1.90 -8.49
CA GLN A 46 17.68 -1.68 -7.53
C GLN A 46 16.38 -1.70 -8.33
N ALA A 47 15.53 -2.70 -8.10
CA ALA A 47 14.28 -2.83 -8.84
C ALA A 47 13.51 -1.51 -8.71
N LYS A 48 12.98 -1.01 -9.83
CA LYS A 48 12.19 0.23 -9.80
C LYS A 48 11.04 0.05 -8.82
N PRO A 49 10.75 1.04 -7.96
CA PRO A 49 9.58 0.94 -7.10
C PRO A 49 8.33 0.90 -7.96
N LYS A 50 7.32 0.18 -7.47
CA LYS A 50 6.06 0.04 -8.18
C LYS A 50 5.02 1.04 -7.66
N ALA A 51 4.21 1.55 -8.56
CA ALA A 51 2.98 2.26 -8.25
C ALA A 51 1.82 1.58 -9.00
N VAL A 52 0.60 1.72 -8.49
CA VAL A 52 -0.60 1.18 -9.15
C VAL A 52 -1.73 2.19 -9.16
N ILE A 53 -2.43 2.24 -10.30
CA ILE A 53 -3.73 2.90 -10.43
C ILE A 53 -4.77 1.78 -10.51
N ILE A 54 -5.64 1.71 -9.51
CA ILE A 54 -6.75 0.76 -9.43
C ILE A 54 -8.03 1.54 -9.75
N ASP A 55 -8.56 1.35 -10.95
CA ASP A 55 -9.70 2.12 -11.47
C ASP A 55 -10.95 1.25 -11.58
N GLY A 56 -11.76 1.28 -10.53
CA GLY A 56 -13.07 0.63 -10.46
C GLY A 56 -14.23 1.56 -10.77
N LEU A 57 -13.98 2.82 -11.14
CA LEU A 57 -15.02 3.84 -11.34
C LEU A 57 -15.61 3.76 -12.75
N LEU A 58 -16.21 2.61 -13.08
CA LEU A 58 -16.71 2.23 -14.41
C LEU A 58 -17.63 3.27 -15.06
N HIS A 59 -18.38 4.03 -14.26
CA HIS A 59 -19.41 4.95 -14.74
C HIS A 59 -18.90 6.36 -15.00
N TYR A 60 -17.66 6.64 -14.62
CA TYR A 60 -16.99 7.91 -14.83
C TYR A 60 -15.60 7.65 -15.39
N PRO A 61 -15.47 7.08 -16.60
CA PRO A 61 -14.16 6.83 -17.19
C PRO A 61 -13.40 8.14 -17.39
N ASN A 62 -12.10 8.15 -17.09
CA ASN A 62 -11.25 9.31 -17.31
C ASN A 62 -9.87 8.90 -17.82
N GLU A 63 -9.76 8.65 -19.13
CA GLU A 63 -8.47 8.30 -19.74
C GLU A 63 -7.42 9.38 -19.59
N THR A 64 -7.82 10.66 -19.54
CA THR A 64 -6.90 11.78 -19.38
C THR A 64 -6.21 11.69 -18.03
N PHE A 65 -6.99 11.50 -16.95
CA PHE A 65 -6.45 11.25 -15.62
C PHE A 65 -5.48 10.07 -15.61
N VAL A 66 -5.89 8.92 -16.16
CA VAL A 66 -5.04 7.71 -16.18
C VAL A 66 -3.72 7.97 -16.91
N LYS A 67 -3.76 8.64 -18.08
CA LYS A 67 -2.54 8.97 -18.85
C LYS A 67 -1.63 9.94 -18.09
N GLU A 68 -2.19 10.99 -17.50
CA GLU A 68 -1.41 12.00 -16.78
C GLU A 68 -0.80 11.47 -15.48
N ALA A 69 -1.58 10.76 -14.66
CA ALA A 69 -1.09 10.11 -13.44
C ALA A 69 0.02 9.10 -13.75
N THR A 70 -0.18 8.28 -14.80
CA THR A 70 0.83 7.32 -15.27
C THR A 70 2.10 8.02 -15.73
N SER A 71 1.98 9.15 -16.44
CA SER A 71 3.12 9.94 -16.91
C SER A 71 3.91 10.56 -15.73
N LEU A 72 3.22 11.14 -14.75
CA LEU A 72 3.84 11.70 -13.54
C LEU A 72 4.61 10.64 -12.74
N LEU A 73 4.02 9.46 -12.55
CA LEU A 73 4.67 8.36 -11.84
C LEU A 73 5.88 7.81 -12.62
N ASN A 74 5.73 7.53 -13.92
CA ASN A 74 6.83 7.02 -14.76
C ASN A 74 8.00 8.02 -14.84
N SER A 75 7.71 9.30 -15.06
CA SER A 75 8.74 10.36 -15.16
C SER A 75 9.55 10.54 -13.87
N THR A 76 9.01 10.07 -12.74
CA THR A 76 9.68 10.13 -11.43
C THR A 76 10.31 8.81 -11.00
N GLY A 77 10.31 7.80 -11.87
CA GLY A 77 11.08 6.55 -11.70
C GLY A 77 10.27 5.34 -11.25
N PHE A 78 8.94 5.45 -11.15
CA PHE A 78 8.08 4.32 -10.84
C PHE A 78 7.86 3.42 -12.07
N GLU A 79 7.73 2.13 -11.82
CA GLU A 79 7.03 1.21 -12.73
C GLU A 79 5.54 1.26 -12.37
N VAL A 80 4.67 1.54 -13.34
CA VAL A 80 3.25 1.80 -13.09
C VAL A 80 2.39 0.67 -13.64
N ASP A 81 1.64 0.03 -12.75
CA ASP A 81 0.58 -0.92 -13.12
C ASP A 81 -0.78 -0.20 -13.20
N TYR A 82 -1.60 -0.59 -14.16
CA TYR A 82 -2.99 -0.15 -14.27
C TYR A 82 -3.94 -1.35 -14.17
N ILE A 83 -4.85 -1.31 -13.20
CA ILE A 83 -5.84 -2.36 -12.95
C ILE A 83 -7.22 -1.72 -13.03
N GLY A 84 -7.82 -1.77 -14.21
CA GLY A 84 -9.13 -1.16 -14.48
C GLY A 84 -10.29 -2.14 -14.55
N GLY A 85 -11.49 -1.62 -14.31
CA GLY A 85 -12.78 -2.26 -14.51
C GLY A 85 -12.98 -3.52 -13.69
N GLU A 86 -13.57 -4.56 -14.27
CA GLU A 86 -13.93 -5.81 -13.57
C GLU A 86 -12.75 -6.56 -12.92
N LYS A 87 -11.51 -6.14 -13.18
CA LYS A 87 -10.32 -6.65 -12.48
C LYS A 87 -10.19 -6.13 -11.05
N VAL A 88 -10.89 -5.05 -10.71
CA VAL A 88 -11.01 -4.53 -9.33
C VAL A 88 -11.99 -5.43 -8.56
N THR A 89 -11.44 -6.50 -8.00
CA THR A 89 -12.18 -7.61 -7.37
C THR A 89 -11.94 -7.68 -5.87
N VAL A 90 -12.72 -8.50 -5.17
CA VAL A 90 -12.45 -8.83 -3.75
C VAL A 90 -11.05 -9.43 -3.60
N ASP A 91 -10.65 -10.33 -4.50
CA ASP A 91 -9.33 -10.96 -4.45
C ASP A 91 -8.19 -9.97 -4.72
N LEU A 92 -8.40 -8.94 -5.55
CA LEU A 92 -7.44 -7.86 -5.71
C LEU A 92 -7.20 -7.15 -4.38
N TYR A 93 -8.27 -6.70 -3.69
CA TYR A 93 -8.12 -6.04 -2.39
C TYR A 93 -7.49 -6.95 -1.34
N ARG A 94 -7.81 -8.24 -1.37
CA ARG A 94 -7.22 -9.24 -0.48
C ARG A 94 -5.70 -9.31 -0.65
N ARG A 95 -5.21 -9.34 -1.89
CA ARG A 95 -3.78 -9.46 -2.19
C ARG A 95 -3.04 -8.13 -2.20
N LEU A 96 -3.75 -7.02 -2.35
CA LEU A 96 -3.17 -5.70 -2.58
C LEU A 96 -2.00 -5.34 -1.65
N PRO A 97 -2.07 -5.56 -0.32
CA PRO A 97 -0.95 -5.22 0.54
C PRO A 97 0.32 -6.00 0.17
N SER A 98 0.21 -7.28 -0.19
CA SER A 98 1.37 -8.12 -0.57
C SER A 98 2.06 -7.77 -1.90
N LEU A 99 1.53 -6.82 -2.68
CA LEU A 99 2.03 -6.53 -4.03
C LEU A 99 3.22 -5.55 -4.06
N GLY A 100 3.61 -4.98 -2.92
CA GLY A 100 4.84 -4.17 -2.80
C GLY A 100 4.78 -2.81 -3.50
N TYR A 101 3.59 -2.25 -3.68
CA TYR A 101 3.40 -0.92 -4.25
C TYR A 101 3.78 0.16 -3.23
N ARG A 102 4.53 1.18 -3.67
CA ARG A 102 4.89 2.34 -2.84
C ARG A 102 3.87 3.46 -2.94
N ILE A 103 3.12 3.51 -4.04
CA ILE A 103 1.98 4.42 -4.25
C ILE A 103 0.82 3.59 -4.79
N ILE A 104 -0.33 3.74 -4.17
CA ILE A 104 -1.58 3.09 -4.57
C ILE A 104 -2.62 4.19 -4.75
N ILE A 105 -3.13 4.34 -5.96
CA ILE A 105 -4.25 5.23 -6.28
C ILE A 105 -5.49 4.36 -6.44
N LEU A 106 -6.47 4.54 -5.55
CA LEU A 106 -7.74 3.82 -5.56
C LEU A 106 -8.82 4.73 -6.12
N ARG A 107 -9.08 4.63 -7.42
CA ARG A 107 -10.15 5.36 -8.13
C ARG A 107 -11.39 4.49 -8.21
N VAL A 108 -12.21 4.53 -7.17
CA VAL A 108 -13.32 3.59 -6.97
C VAL A 108 -14.53 4.28 -6.36
N HIS A 109 -15.66 3.59 -6.27
CA HIS A 109 -16.76 4.05 -5.42
C HIS A 109 -16.48 3.69 -3.95
N CYS A 110 -16.95 4.56 -3.06
CA CYS A 110 -16.98 4.36 -1.63
C CYS A 110 -18.29 4.97 -1.12
N GLY A 111 -18.85 4.41 -0.05
CA GLY A 111 -20.10 4.88 0.51
C GLY A 111 -20.29 4.37 1.93
N PRO A 112 -21.20 4.99 2.70
CA PRO A 112 -21.50 4.54 4.04
C PRO A 112 -22.03 3.10 4.00
N LEU A 113 -21.53 2.27 4.91
CA LEU A 113 -22.16 1.01 5.24
C LEU A 113 -23.55 1.35 5.79
N VAL A 114 -24.59 0.67 5.31
CA VAL A 114 -25.96 0.91 5.76
C VAL A 114 -26.42 -0.17 6.72
N GLU A 115 -27.16 0.22 7.74
CA GLU A 115 -27.76 -0.65 8.73
C GLU A 115 -29.29 -0.68 8.56
N THR A 116 -29.88 -1.85 8.75
CA THR A 116 -31.34 -1.99 8.79
C THR A 116 -31.78 -2.13 10.24
N LEU A 117 -32.48 -1.12 10.76
CA LEU A 117 -33.04 -1.12 12.10
C LEU A 117 -34.15 -2.19 12.23
N PRO A 118 -34.51 -2.62 13.46
CA PRO A 118 -35.54 -3.64 13.68
C PRO A 118 -36.91 -3.31 13.06
N ASN A 119 -37.20 -2.02 12.86
CA ASN A 119 -38.42 -1.53 12.23
C ASN A 119 -38.34 -1.50 10.67
N GLY A 120 -37.24 -1.99 10.09
CA GLY A 120 -37.00 -2.01 8.64
C GLY A 120 -36.44 -0.71 8.05
N THR A 121 -36.18 0.31 8.87
CA THR A 121 -35.59 1.57 8.40
C THR A 121 -34.11 1.36 8.07
N ILE A 122 -33.68 1.83 6.91
CA ILE A 122 -32.26 1.83 6.53
C ILE A 122 -31.63 3.15 6.96
N VAL A 123 -30.55 3.08 7.74
CA VAL A 123 -29.79 4.24 8.21
C VAL A 123 -28.31 4.09 7.83
N PRO A 124 -27.59 5.19 7.60
CA PRO A 124 -26.13 5.14 7.50
C PRO A 124 -25.53 4.63 8.81
N GLY A 125 -24.64 3.65 8.73
CA GLY A 125 -23.79 3.21 9.82
C GLY A 125 -22.58 4.14 9.99
N GLU A 126 -21.62 3.71 10.80
CA GLU A 126 -20.44 4.51 11.18
C GLU A 126 -19.23 4.32 10.26
N ASP A 127 -19.22 3.25 9.45
CA ASP A 127 -18.11 2.89 8.58
C ASP A 127 -18.43 3.17 7.11
N ALA A 128 -17.39 3.48 6.33
CA ALA A 128 -17.48 3.46 4.88
C ALA A 128 -16.89 2.16 4.30
N ILE A 129 -17.45 1.72 3.18
CA ILE A 129 -17.06 0.51 2.46
C ILE A 129 -16.45 0.87 1.10
N LEU A 130 -15.37 0.18 0.73
CA LEU A 130 -14.78 0.32 -0.61
C LEU A 130 -15.49 -0.62 -1.59
N PHE A 131 -15.98 -0.07 -2.70
CA PHE A 131 -16.68 -0.86 -3.70
C PHE A 131 -15.65 -1.54 -4.59
N THR A 132 -15.90 -2.80 -4.89
CA THR A 132 -15.24 -3.46 -6.03
C THR A 132 -15.99 -3.09 -7.32
N ALA A 133 -15.37 -3.35 -8.47
CA ALA A 133 -16.07 -3.36 -9.76
C ALA A 133 -16.56 -4.78 -10.12
N GLU A 134 -16.52 -5.72 -9.16
CA GLU A 134 -16.96 -7.11 -9.33
C GLU A 134 -18.43 -7.24 -8.95
N ALA A 135 -19.26 -7.68 -9.90
CA ALA A 135 -20.67 -7.96 -9.64
C ALA A 135 -20.82 -9.00 -8.52
N TYR A 136 -21.74 -8.72 -7.60
CA TYR A 136 -22.06 -9.60 -6.49
C TYR A 136 -22.60 -10.94 -7.03
N SER A 137 -22.13 -12.03 -6.44
CA SER A 137 -22.66 -13.36 -6.69
C SER A 137 -22.77 -14.14 -5.38
N PRO A 138 -23.92 -14.74 -5.04
CA PRO A 138 -24.07 -15.54 -3.83
C PRO A 138 -23.17 -16.81 -3.82
N ASN A 139 -22.62 -17.20 -4.97
CA ASN A 139 -21.80 -18.39 -5.12
C ASN A 139 -20.29 -18.11 -5.03
N LYS A 140 -19.85 -16.85 -5.08
CA LYS A 140 -18.43 -16.46 -4.95
C LYS A 140 -18.10 -16.08 -3.50
N TYR A 141 -16.86 -16.28 -3.06
CA TYR A 141 -16.41 -15.82 -1.72
C TYR A 141 -17.31 -16.25 -0.55
N ARG A 142 -17.97 -17.42 -0.64
CA ARG A 142 -19.02 -17.86 0.32
C ARG A 142 -18.59 -17.84 1.79
N ILE A 143 -17.30 -18.03 2.06
CA ILE A 143 -16.74 -17.96 3.41
C ILE A 143 -16.72 -16.50 3.88
N TYR A 144 -16.18 -15.59 3.07
CA TYR A 144 -16.08 -14.16 3.39
C TYR A 144 -17.43 -13.44 3.43
N GLN A 145 -18.46 -13.95 2.73
CA GLN A 145 -19.82 -13.40 2.81
C GLN A 145 -20.49 -13.58 4.18
N ARG A 146 -19.84 -14.26 5.15
CA ARG A 146 -20.37 -14.47 6.50
C ARG A 146 -20.04 -13.35 7.48
N GLY A 147 -19.57 -12.20 6.99
CA GLY A 147 -19.29 -11.02 7.81
C GLY A 147 -18.12 -10.17 7.31
N GLN A 148 -17.28 -10.69 6.40
CA GLN A 148 -16.10 -9.99 5.89
C GLN A 148 -16.37 -9.15 4.65
N LEU A 149 -17.50 -9.35 3.97
CA LEU A 149 -17.89 -8.62 2.76
C LEU A 149 -19.23 -7.91 2.95
N ALA A 150 -19.34 -6.76 2.32
CA ALA A 150 -20.57 -6.02 2.16
C ALA A 150 -21.10 -6.16 0.73
N ARG A 151 -22.36 -5.73 0.54
CA ARG A 151 -22.99 -5.59 -0.77
C ARG A 151 -23.17 -4.10 -1.03
N ALA A 152 -22.85 -3.68 -2.24
CA ALA A 152 -22.84 -2.28 -2.62
C ALA A 152 -23.77 -2.04 -3.82
N VAL A 153 -24.52 -0.94 -3.76
CA VAL A 153 -25.38 -0.46 -4.84
C VAL A 153 -24.98 0.97 -5.15
N ILE A 154 -24.80 1.28 -6.44
CA ILE A 154 -24.43 2.61 -6.87
C ILE A 154 -25.69 3.45 -7.06
N THR A 155 -25.68 4.67 -6.52
CA THR A 155 -26.79 5.63 -6.69
C THR A 155 -27.10 5.85 -8.17
N GLY A 156 -28.37 5.74 -8.54
CA GLY A 156 -28.82 5.81 -9.93
C GLY A 156 -28.70 4.48 -10.71
N ARG A 157 -28.13 3.43 -10.10
CA ARG A 157 -28.03 2.07 -10.66
C ARG A 157 -28.50 1.01 -9.66
N PRO A 158 -29.76 1.08 -9.18
CA PRO A 158 -30.25 0.21 -8.12
C PRO A 158 -30.28 -1.30 -8.47
N ASN A 159 -30.22 -1.63 -9.75
CA ASN A 159 -30.23 -3.00 -10.25
C ASN A 159 -28.82 -3.61 -10.39
N GLU A 160 -27.77 -2.81 -10.21
CA GLU A 160 -26.38 -3.25 -10.28
C GLU A 160 -25.84 -3.40 -8.86
N LEU A 161 -25.51 -4.64 -8.50
CA LEU A 161 -25.06 -5.00 -7.18
C LEU A 161 -23.62 -5.50 -7.24
N TYR A 162 -22.76 -4.91 -6.43
CA TYR A 162 -21.33 -5.20 -6.39
C TYR A 162 -20.92 -5.77 -5.04
N PHE A 163 -19.79 -6.47 -5.01
CA PHE A 163 -19.11 -6.71 -3.75
C PHE A 163 -18.48 -5.41 -3.24
N ALA A 164 -18.43 -5.27 -1.92
CA ALA A 164 -17.68 -4.22 -1.26
C ALA A 164 -16.93 -4.78 -0.05
N VAL A 165 -15.83 -4.10 0.31
CA VAL A 165 -14.98 -4.47 1.44
C VAL A 165 -15.08 -3.41 2.54
N PRO A 166 -15.52 -3.78 3.76
CA PRO A 166 -15.46 -2.92 4.94
C PRO A 166 -14.05 -2.81 5.50
N PRO A 167 -13.78 -1.88 6.44
CA PRO A 167 -12.45 -1.69 7.02
C PRO A 167 -11.84 -2.98 7.57
N TRP A 168 -12.61 -3.77 8.32
CA TRP A 168 -12.14 -5.02 8.94
C TRP A 168 -11.75 -6.10 7.93
N PHE A 169 -12.15 -6.01 6.67
CA PHE A 169 -11.69 -6.91 5.62
C PHE A 169 -10.16 -6.89 5.49
N PHE A 170 -9.53 -5.73 5.64
CA PHE A 170 -8.07 -5.61 5.54
C PHE A 170 -7.36 -6.25 6.74
N ASP A 171 -7.96 -6.20 7.93
CA ASP A 171 -7.43 -6.85 9.12
C ASP A 171 -7.62 -8.38 9.06
N GLU A 172 -8.81 -8.84 8.66
CA GLU A 172 -9.21 -10.25 8.73
C GLU A 172 -8.81 -11.09 7.51
N CYS A 173 -8.82 -10.50 6.31
CA CYS A 173 -8.75 -11.25 5.05
C CYS A 173 -7.53 -10.93 4.20
N ALA A 174 -7.00 -9.71 4.27
CA ALA A 174 -5.94 -9.31 3.37
C ALA A 174 -4.63 -10.09 3.65
N GLU A 175 -3.76 -10.15 2.66
CA GLU A 175 -2.47 -10.85 2.68
C GLU A 175 -1.32 -9.83 2.64
N GLY A 176 -0.24 -10.11 3.37
CA GLY A 176 0.95 -9.26 3.39
C GLY A 176 0.74 -7.90 4.07
N ARG A 177 1.57 -6.92 3.74
CA ARG A 177 1.55 -5.57 4.33
C ARG A 177 1.86 -4.54 3.26
N PHE A 178 1.30 -3.34 3.39
CA PHE A 178 1.53 -2.24 2.45
C PHE A 178 2.96 -1.65 2.50
N ASP A 179 3.84 -2.08 3.40
CA ASP A 179 5.27 -1.73 3.40
C ASP A 179 5.57 -0.23 3.17
N ASP A 180 4.94 0.62 3.98
CA ASP A 180 5.01 2.08 3.92
C ASP A 180 4.51 2.69 2.58
N SER A 181 3.47 2.10 1.97
CA SER A 181 2.75 2.73 0.84
C SER A 181 2.16 4.08 1.22
N ILE A 182 2.15 5.01 0.27
CA ILE A 182 1.17 6.11 0.22
C ILE A 182 -0.09 5.56 -0.46
N VAL A 183 -1.23 5.62 0.22
CA VAL A 183 -2.53 5.25 -0.35
C VAL A 183 -3.35 6.52 -0.57
N ILE A 184 -3.78 6.72 -1.81
CA ILE A 184 -4.60 7.86 -2.23
C ILE A 184 -5.96 7.29 -2.66
N LEU A 185 -6.98 7.53 -1.85
CA LEU A 185 -8.35 7.17 -2.17
C LEU A 185 -9.00 8.31 -2.95
N ASP A 186 -9.07 8.09 -4.25
CA ASP A 186 -9.73 8.93 -5.24
C ASP A 186 -11.22 8.55 -5.31
N SER A 187 -11.94 8.89 -4.23
CA SER A 187 -13.33 8.52 -4.01
C SER A 187 -14.01 9.48 -3.02
N CYS A 188 -15.35 9.45 -3.00
CA CYS A 188 -16.13 10.00 -1.90
C CYS A 188 -15.79 9.28 -0.59
N TYR A 189 -16.15 9.89 0.55
CA TYR A 189 -16.27 9.19 1.84
C TYR A 189 -15.00 8.48 2.33
N GLY A 190 -13.82 8.91 1.88
CA GLY A 190 -12.55 8.35 2.35
C GLY A 190 -12.28 8.57 3.83
N PHE A 191 -12.84 9.65 4.39
CA PHE A 191 -12.87 9.97 5.81
C PHE A 191 -14.31 10.21 6.31
N TYR A 192 -15.27 9.41 5.82
CA TYR A 192 -16.60 9.34 6.45
C TYR A 192 -16.49 9.00 7.95
N SER A 193 -15.56 8.09 8.26
CA SER A 193 -14.91 7.95 9.55
C SER A 193 -13.43 7.60 9.33
N THR A 194 -12.63 7.53 10.39
CA THR A 194 -11.21 7.18 10.26
C THR A 194 -10.96 5.68 10.07
N SER A 195 -11.98 4.84 10.20
CA SER A 195 -11.82 3.38 10.30
C SER A 195 -11.17 2.74 9.07
N MET A 196 -11.55 3.18 7.86
CA MET A 196 -10.96 2.71 6.62
C MET A 196 -9.48 3.10 6.55
N ALA A 197 -9.15 4.37 6.79
CA ALA A 197 -7.78 4.84 6.83
C ALA A 197 -6.95 4.06 7.87
N GLU A 198 -7.49 3.87 9.08
CA GLU A 198 -6.84 3.09 10.13
C GLU A 198 -6.59 1.63 9.74
N ALA A 199 -7.52 0.98 9.03
CA ALA A 199 -7.34 -0.38 8.55
C ALA A 199 -6.14 -0.48 7.59
N PHE A 200 -6.00 0.47 6.66
CA PHE A 200 -4.82 0.55 5.79
C PHE A 200 -3.52 0.80 6.58
N ILE A 201 -3.55 1.70 7.56
CA ILE A 201 -2.38 2.00 8.41
C ILE A 201 -1.98 0.79 9.26
N ARG A 202 -2.93 0.10 9.92
CA ARG A 202 -2.66 -1.15 10.66
C ARG A 202 -2.05 -2.21 9.74
N ARG A 203 -2.50 -2.26 8.49
CA ARG A 203 -1.96 -3.12 7.43
C ARG A 203 -0.63 -2.65 6.84
N GLY A 204 -0.05 -1.57 7.36
CA GLY A 204 1.32 -1.14 7.06
C GLY A 204 1.44 -0.03 6.03
N ALA A 205 0.34 0.65 5.68
CA ALA A 205 0.45 1.86 4.87
C ALA A 205 1.08 2.97 5.71
N LYS A 206 1.87 3.84 5.06
CA LYS A 206 2.51 4.96 5.73
C LYS A 206 1.52 6.10 5.97
N VAL A 207 0.68 6.34 4.97
CA VAL A 207 -0.32 7.42 4.97
C VAL A 207 -1.47 7.02 4.05
N PHE A 208 -2.66 7.40 4.47
CA PHE A 208 -3.89 7.34 3.69
C PHE A 208 -4.38 8.77 3.43
N ILE A 209 -4.72 9.10 2.19
CA ILE A 209 -5.16 10.43 1.74
C ILE A 209 -6.50 10.25 1.00
N GLY A 210 -7.46 11.15 1.20
CA GLY A 210 -8.81 11.04 0.65
C GLY A 210 -9.71 12.20 1.08
N TRP A 211 -11.01 12.11 0.81
CA TRP A 211 -12.00 13.15 1.08
C TRP A 211 -12.89 12.82 2.28
N ASP A 212 -13.31 13.82 3.05
CA ASP A 212 -14.22 13.66 4.21
C ASP A 212 -15.70 13.47 3.86
N GLY A 213 -16.07 13.70 2.60
CA GLY A 213 -17.46 13.55 2.14
C GLY A 213 -17.56 13.24 0.65
N GLU A 214 -18.68 13.62 0.05
CA GLU A 214 -18.90 13.48 -1.39
C GLU A 214 -17.98 14.40 -2.20
N VAL A 215 -17.53 13.94 -3.35
CA VAL A 215 -16.71 14.73 -4.26
C VAL A 215 -17.07 14.37 -5.70
N GLN A 216 -17.09 15.37 -6.58
CA GLN A 216 -17.30 15.15 -7.99
C GLN A 216 -16.11 14.41 -8.60
N ALA A 217 -16.38 13.38 -9.40
CA ALA A 217 -15.34 12.55 -10.02
C ALA A 217 -14.24 13.37 -10.73
N LYS A 218 -14.63 14.39 -11.50
CA LYS A 218 -13.67 15.27 -12.18
C LYS A 218 -12.84 16.14 -11.23
N HIS A 219 -13.43 16.56 -10.11
CA HIS A 219 -12.76 17.40 -9.11
C HIS A 219 -11.69 16.59 -8.37
N THR A 220 -12.05 15.39 -7.91
CA THR A 220 -11.08 14.50 -7.25
C THR A 220 -9.97 14.04 -8.19
N ASP A 221 -10.29 13.67 -9.45
CA ASP A 221 -9.28 13.30 -10.46
C ASP A 221 -8.23 14.42 -10.62
N TYR A 222 -8.69 15.67 -10.74
CA TYR A 222 -7.79 16.82 -10.87
C TYR A 222 -6.98 17.09 -9.60
N ALA A 223 -7.62 17.05 -8.43
CA ALA A 223 -6.95 17.22 -7.14
C ALA A 223 -5.86 16.16 -6.90
N VAL A 224 -6.10 14.91 -7.31
CA VAL A 224 -5.11 13.83 -7.20
C VAL A 224 -3.93 14.06 -8.15
N LEU A 225 -4.13 14.57 -9.36
CA LEU A 225 -3.02 14.94 -10.25
C LEU A 225 -2.15 16.04 -9.65
N VAL A 226 -2.79 17.06 -9.07
CA VAL A 226 -2.09 18.15 -8.37
C VAL A 226 -1.33 17.62 -7.14
N LEU A 227 -1.96 16.73 -6.36
CA LEU A 227 -1.32 16.05 -5.22
C LEU A 227 -0.09 15.26 -5.66
N LEU A 228 -0.20 14.47 -6.72
CA LEU A 228 0.92 13.69 -7.28
C LEU A 228 2.07 14.61 -7.70
N LYS A 229 1.79 15.73 -8.36
CA LYS A 229 2.83 16.71 -8.71
C LYS A 229 3.55 17.23 -7.46
N TYR A 230 2.82 17.61 -6.42
CA TYR A 230 3.42 18.11 -5.18
C TYR A 230 4.24 17.06 -4.44
N LEU A 231 3.77 15.81 -4.38
CA LEU A 231 4.50 14.72 -3.72
C LEU A 231 5.72 14.25 -4.53
N LEU A 232 5.60 14.15 -5.85
CA LEU A 232 6.57 13.48 -6.73
C LEU A 232 7.58 14.44 -7.37
N ILE A 233 7.18 15.66 -7.69
CA ILE A 233 8.01 16.63 -8.41
C ILE A 233 8.57 17.64 -7.42
N ASP A 234 7.68 18.32 -6.68
CA ASP A 234 8.07 19.37 -5.74
C ASP A 234 8.57 18.79 -4.41
N ARG A 235 8.36 17.47 -4.22
CA ARG A 235 8.85 16.68 -3.08
C ARG A 235 8.38 17.20 -1.75
N LEU A 236 7.20 17.82 -1.69
CA LEU A 236 6.60 18.34 -0.47
C LEU A 236 6.34 17.23 0.56
N THR A 237 6.22 17.61 1.84
CA THR A 237 5.68 16.66 2.83
C THR A 237 4.22 16.37 2.51
N VAL A 238 3.66 15.30 3.08
CA VAL A 238 2.21 15.02 2.98
C VAL A 238 1.39 16.24 3.37
N ASP A 239 1.67 16.84 4.54
CA ASP A 239 0.92 18.01 5.04
C ASP A 239 1.01 19.20 4.06
N GLN A 240 2.22 19.51 3.61
CA GLN A 240 2.45 20.59 2.65
C GLN A 240 1.74 20.34 1.32
N ALA A 241 1.75 19.11 0.81
CA ALA A 241 1.12 18.74 -0.44
C ALA A 241 -0.41 18.82 -0.35
N VAL A 242 -1.02 18.25 0.70
CA VAL A 242 -2.48 18.32 0.91
C VAL A 242 -2.92 19.78 1.10
N LYS A 243 -2.19 20.57 1.88
CA LYS A 243 -2.48 22.00 2.02
C LYS A 243 -2.40 22.74 0.69
N LYS A 244 -1.39 22.46 -0.14
CA LYS A 244 -1.25 23.09 -1.46
C LYS A 244 -2.36 22.69 -2.42
N VAL A 245 -2.83 21.44 -2.38
CA VAL A 245 -4.02 21.02 -3.12
C VAL A 245 -5.24 21.83 -2.67
N MET A 246 -5.44 22.00 -1.36
CA MET A 246 -6.56 22.80 -0.85
C MET A 246 -6.44 24.30 -1.14
N ASP A 247 -5.21 24.84 -1.25
CA ASP A 247 -4.99 26.24 -1.65
C ASP A 247 -5.23 26.46 -3.16
N GLU A 248 -4.86 25.50 -4.02
CA GLU A 248 -4.92 25.63 -5.49
C GLU A 248 -6.25 25.15 -6.08
N VAL A 249 -6.70 23.96 -5.67
CA VAL A 249 -7.89 23.28 -6.19
C VAL A 249 -9.11 23.60 -5.33
N GLY A 250 -8.93 23.63 -4.01
CA GLY A 250 -10.00 23.92 -3.06
C GLY A 250 -10.93 22.74 -2.74
N PRO A 251 -11.91 22.97 -1.84
CA PRO A 251 -12.96 22.00 -1.54
C PRO A 251 -13.76 21.64 -2.78
N ASP A 252 -14.47 20.52 -2.73
CA ASP A 252 -15.45 20.20 -3.77
C ASP A 252 -16.45 21.37 -3.92
N PRO A 253 -16.70 21.87 -5.15
CA PRO A 253 -17.50 23.07 -5.36
C PRO A 253 -18.99 22.88 -5.02
N TYR A 254 -19.48 21.64 -4.95
CA TYR A 254 -20.89 21.34 -4.70
C TYR A 254 -21.12 20.74 -3.31
N HIS A 255 -20.26 19.83 -2.88
CA HIS A 255 -20.37 19.10 -1.62
C HIS A 255 -19.56 19.74 -0.49
N HIS A 256 -18.63 20.65 -0.82
CA HIS A 256 -17.73 21.33 0.12
C HIS A 256 -16.80 20.42 0.94
N SER A 257 -16.72 19.14 0.58
CA SER A 257 -15.78 18.19 1.15
C SER A 257 -14.33 18.63 0.91
N VAL A 258 -13.44 18.27 1.83
CA VAL A 258 -12.03 18.63 1.81
C VAL A 258 -11.14 17.39 1.79
N MET A 259 -9.95 17.53 1.20
CA MET A 259 -8.94 16.48 1.19
C MET A 259 -8.18 16.46 2.51
N LEU A 260 -8.10 15.30 3.12
CA LEU A 260 -7.42 15.05 4.40
C LEU A 260 -6.39 13.92 4.26
N PHE A 261 -5.61 13.71 5.31
CA PHE A 261 -4.72 12.56 5.42
C PHE A 261 -4.68 12.00 6.85
N TYR A 262 -4.31 10.72 6.96
CA TYR A 262 -4.14 10.02 8.23
C TYR A 262 -2.95 9.05 8.18
N PRO A 263 -2.18 8.88 9.28
CA PRO A 263 -2.30 9.61 10.54
C PRO A 263 -1.69 11.02 10.43
N SER A 264 -2.07 11.92 11.35
CA SER A 264 -1.48 13.27 11.43
C SER A 264 0.04 13.23 11.63
N SER A 265 0.56 12.20 12.31
CA SER A 265 1.99 11.96 12.49
C SER A 265 2.76 11.66 11.18
N ALA A 266 2.05 11.36 10.08
CA ALA A 266 2.64 11.23 8.76
C ALA A 266 2.80 12.58 8.03
N GLY A 267 2.40 13.71 8.64
CA GLY A 267 2.42 15.03 8.01
C GLY A 267 3.79 15.46 7.50
N ASP A 268 4.87 15.12 8.23
CA ASP A 268 6.26 15.40 7.84
C ASP A 268 6.87 14.37 6.87
N TYR A 269 6.13 13.31 6.53
CA TYR A 269 6.62 12.29 5.63
C TYR A 269 6.85 12.87 4.22
N ARG A 270 8.02 12.56 3.65
CA ARG A 270 8.36 12.84 2.26
C ARG A 270 8.63 11.52 1.55
N LEU A 271 8.12 11.38 0.34
CA LEU A 271 8.44 10.24 -0.49
C LEU A 271 9.93 10.29 -0.87
N GLU A 272 10.69 9.27 -0.44
CA GLU A 272 12.14 9.25 -0.63
C GLU A 272 12.56 9.31 -2.09
N ARG A 273 13.75 9.88 -2.31
CA ARG A 273 14.35 9.95 -3.64
C ARG A 273 14.71 8.53 -4.10
N LEU A 274 14.14 8.13 -5.23
CA LEU A 274 14.59 6.94 -5.93
C LEU A 274 16.00 7.20 -6.41
N LYS A 275 16.95 6.39 -5.93
CA LYS A 275 18.33 6.42 -6.43
C LYS A 275 18.27 5.98 -7.88
N ARG A 276 18.76 6.84 -8.78
CA ARG A 276 18.94 6.53 -10.19
C ARG A 276 20.13 5.62 -10.37
#